data_AF-A0A5J4VSL2-F1
#
_entry.id   AF-A0A5J4VSL2-F1
#
_cell.length_a   1.000
_cell.length_b   1.000
_cell.length_c   1.000
_cell.angle_alpha   90.00
_cell.angle_beta   90.00
_cell.angle_gamma   90.00
#
_symmetry.space_group_name_H-M   'P 1'
#
loop_
_entity.id
_entity.type
_entity.pdbx_description
1 polymer ?
#
loop_
_entity_poly.entity_id
_entity_poly.type
_entity_poly.pdbx_seq_one_letter_code
_entity_poly.pdbx_strand_id
1 'polypeptide(L)'
;MKATHLQQAGTIEETLLGNAVVPFTNDGEHHYSIKEIKPESQMPALFDKEIIISLSDADHDITQIQNSFLSVVLTANIQLDDKFEKIDKSYKDGLVLFVGLKSGSNLIREYTIYHRGKTIDGSLQNDATTESFIYNTIKPKTCGTYISMREIEELIGNQTAIPYTIPIRFRVSIPHDDLLIFSAFTDYPNGLFVNPIISMAKYYTMNKDELLGSSQQKLMDIDLMFRNWSLTFQYTKQFTQLGCTADLITGLHAEPLTESGLKNSICDIKPVTISIKNYVITEVTANMAGYKATDACLNRIRQFYSQRPFVVPAQHVEVWPFPTSATLTGIRTSQNIPLSHVTDFCLQFPKDARATTCFENPCYQNMQVTTCGRNFPDMPMNTLDQQFFQLQLNASNLDLLFEATNEFEDALTTPRNKATRRLNPHTDLTSILITLQCERNSNGALTFDGLDTQNQNTTVELIGAPIYQGATDSYFNVDTSGKRPPPPILCTVHDTFWLFSPAAGGSCIYDTNHSFDEVIGPLSA
;
A
#
# COMPACT_ATOMS: atom_id res chain seq x y z
N MET A 1 8.90 6.20 -6.84
CA MET A 1 8.08 7.09 -5.98
C MET A 1 8.97 7.97 -5.11
N LYS A 2 8.92 9.29 -5.33
CA LYS A 2 9.93 10.25 -4.85
C LYS A 2 9.65 10.61 -3.39
N ALA A 3 10.29 9.90 -2.46
CA ALA A 3 10.36 10.34 -1.07
C ALA A 3 11.16 11.65 -1.01
N THR A 4 10.49 12.72 -0.61
CA THR A 4 11.06 14.04 -0.32
C THR A 4 12.19 13.91 0.71
N HIS A 5 13.43 14.30 0.36
CA HIS A 5 14.32 15.12 1.19
C HIS A 5 15.70 15.43 0.56
N LEU A 6 16.10 16.70 0.77
CA LEU A 6 17.44 17.31 0.81
C LEU A 6 18.26 17.41 -0.49
N GLN A 7 18.04 18.54 -1.18
CA GLN A 7 19.02 19.14 -2.07
C GLN A 7 20.30 19.50 -1.27
N GLN A 8 21.44 18.90 -1.62
CA GLN A 8 22.76 19.48 -1.30
C GLN A 8 23.02 20.62 -2.28
N ALA A 9 22.50 21.81 -1.97
CA ALA A 9 22.88 23.05 -2.64
C ALA A 9 23.30 24.07 -1.59
N GLY A 10 24.62 24.25 -1.44
CA GLY A 10 25.23 25.21 -0.53
C GLY A 10 25.60 24.63 0.83
N THR A 11 26.36 25.41 1.60
CA THR A 11 26.63 25.06 3.00
C THR A 11 25.31 25.04 3.78
N ILE A 12 25.19 24.16 4.78
CA ILE A 12 24.00 24.05 5.65
C ILE A 12 23.55 25.45 6.14
N GLU A 13 24.51 26.33 6.40
CA GLU A 13 24.29 27.69 6.86
C GLU A 13 23.63 28.61 5.80
N GLU A 14 24.03 28.52 4.53
CA GLU A 14 23.43 29.30 3.43
C GLU A 14 22.01 28.83 3.10
N THR A 15 21.78 27.51 3.13
CA THR A 15 20.44 26.92 2.92
C THR A 15 19.50 27.27 4.08
N LEU A 16 20.03 27.30 5.32
CA LEU A 16 19.28 27.79 6.48
C LEU A 16 19.01 29.29 6.38
N LEU A 17 19.93 30.12 5.90
CA LEU A 17 19.72 31.57 5.77
C LEU A 17 18.68 31.95 4.69
N GLY A 18 18.57 31.16 3.61
CA GLY A 18 17.58 31.37 2.55
C GLY A 18 16.16 30.90 2.87
N ASN A 19 16.04 29.86 3.72
CA ASN A 19 14.77 29.22 4.07
C ASN A 19 14.29 29.49 5.50
N ALA A 20 15.16 29.97 6.40
CA ALA A 20 14.79 30.19 7.78
C ALA A 20 14.11 31.55 7.96
N VAL A 21 12.96 31.49 8.61
CA VAL A 21 12.50 32.61 9.41
C VAL A 21 13.50 32.74 10.57
N VAL A 22 14.28 33.84 10.60
CA VAL A 22 15.36 34.16 11.58
C VAL A 22 15.12 33.57 12.97
N PRO A 23 16.16 33.04 13.67
CA PRO A 23 16.01 32.38 14.96
C PRO A 23 15.21 33.22 15.96
N PHE A 24 14.14 32.62 16.47
CA PHE A 24 13.29 33.19 17.51
C PHE A 24 13.84 32.88 18.89
N THR A 25 13.70 33.81 19.83
CA THR A 25 13.84 33.53 21.26
C THR A 25 12.69 32.60 21.68
N ASN A 26 13.03 31.37 22.07
CA ASN A 26 12.09 30.45 22.69
C ASN A 26 11.66 31.03 24.05
N ASP A 27 10.38 31.38 24.19
CA ASP A 27 9.79 31.91 25.43
C ASP A 27 9.38 30.80 26.42
N GLY A 28 9.46 29.52 26.00
CA GLY A 28 9.14 28.36 26.81
C GLY A 28 7.64 28.14 27.04
N GLU A 29 6.76 28.96 26.46
CA GLU A 29 5.30 28.87 26.69
C GLU A 29 4.61 27.93 25.68
N HIS A 30 5.19 27.79 24.49
CA HIS A 30 4.60 27.02 23.39
C HIS A 30 5.17 25.59 23.38
N HIS A 31 4.29 24.59 23.48
CA HIS A 31 4.69 23.17 23.56
C HIS A 31 4.02 22.31 22.49
N TYR A 32 4.77 21.29 22.06
CA TYR A 32 4.25 20.19 21.26
C TYR A 32 3.15 19.45 22.00
N SER A 33 2.05 19.15 21.31
CA SER A 33 0.97 18.34 21.85
C SER A 33 0.33 17.48 20.76
N ILE A 34 -0.28 16.37 21.19
CA ILE A 34 -1.11 15.54 20.34
C ILE A 34 -2.57 15.74 20.76
N LYS A 35 -3.44 16.01 19.79
CA LYS A 35 -4.88 16.20 19.99
C LYS A 35 -5.64 15.08 19.31
N GLU A 36 -6.52 14.44 20.06
CA GLU A 36 -7.46 13.48 19.52
C GLU A 36 -8.71 14.19 18.99
N ILE A 37 -8.94 14.08 17.68
CA ILE A 37 -10.13 14.61 17.02
C ILE A 37 -11.06 13.44 16.71
N LYS A 38 -12.33 13.57 17.10
CA LYS A 38 -13.39 12.61 16.75
C LYS A 38 -14.02 13.01 15.40
N PRO A 39 -14.51 12.04 14.61
CA PRO A 39 -15.16 12.35 13.34
C PRO A 39 -16.42 13.20 13.56
N GLU A 40 -16.75 14.02 12.56
CA GLU A 40 -18.03 14.75 12.49
C GLU A 40 -19.18 13.79 12.15
N SER A 41 -18.88 12.72 11.42
CA SER A 41 -19.82 11.64 11.12
C SER A 41 -20.22 10.83 12.37
N GLN A 42 -21.46 10.33 12.39
CA GLN A 42 -21.94 9.45 13.46
C GLN A 42 -21.26 8.08 13.42
N MET A 43 -20.78 7.62 14.58
CA MET A 43 -20.24 6.27 14.78
C MET A 43 -21.24 5.40 15.56
N PRO A 44 -21.31 4.07 15.31
CA PRO A 44 -20.54 3.33 14.31
C PRO A 44 -21.02 3.63 12.87
N ALA A 45 -20.10 3.58 11.91
CA ALA A 45 -20.38 3.77 10.50
C ALA A 45 -20.35 2.42 9.75
N LEU A 46 -21.39 2.17 8.95
CA LEU A 46 -21.40 1.05 8.00
C LEU A 46 -20.40 1.31 6.87
N PHE A 47 -19.98 0.25 6.18
CA PHE A 47 -18.99 0.31 5.10
C PHE A 47 -19.34 1.27 3.96
N ASP A 48 -20.61 1.60 3.75
CA ASP A 48 -21.10 2.48 2.69
C ASP A 48 -21.34 3.92 3.13
N LYS A 49 -21.00 4.25 4.37
CA LYS A 49 -21.15 5.58 4.93
C LYS A 49 -19.83 6.33 4.90
N GLU A 50 -19.94 7.58 4.51
CA GLU A 50 -18.86 8.54 4.51
C GLU A 50 -18.46 8.90 5.96
N ILE A 51 -17.16 8.84 6.25
CA ILE A 51 -16.60 9.30 7.52
C ILE A 51 -15.83 10.59 7.28
N ILE A 52 -16.35 11.68 7.84
CA ILE A 52 -15.79 13.01 7.75
C ILE A 52 -14.98 13.28 9.03
N ILE A 53 -13.70 13.60 8.89
CA ILE A 53 -12.83 13.92 10.02
C ILE A 53 -11.87 15.07 9.70
N SER A 54 -11.75 16.02 10.64
CA SER A 54 -10.82 17.15 10.54
C SER A 54 -9.39 16.69 10.83
N LEU A 55 -8.43 17.16 10.03
CA LEU A 55 -7.00 16.93 10.24
C LEU A 55 -6.26 18.12 10.83
N SER A 56 -6.92 18.85 11.71
CA SER A 56 -6.27 19.89 12.50
C SER A 56 -7.17 20.38 13.63
N ASP A 57 -6.52 20.94 14.64
CA ASP A 57 -7.12 21.37 15.89
C ASP A 57 -6.87 22.88 16.10
N ALA A 58 -7.81 23.57 16.74
CA ALA A 58 -7.70 24.99 17.01
C ALA A 58 -6.62 25.34 18.05
N ASP A 59 -6.19 24.36 18.85
CA ASP A 59 -5.06 24.52 19.77
C ASP A 59 -3.69 24.45 19.08
N HIS A 60 -3.65 24.12 17.78
CA HIS A 60 -2.42 24.06 16.99
C HIS A 60 -2.39 25.20 15.98
N ASP A 61 -1.38 26.07 16.07
CA ASP A 61 -1.12 27.04 15.01
C ASP A 61 -0.44 26.37 13.81
N ILE A 62 0.38 25.35 14.10
CA ILE A 62 1.08 24.51 13.12
C ILE A 62 0.78 23.04 13.43
N THR A 63 0.26 22.33 12.43
CA THR A 63 0.06 20.87 12.46
C THR A 63 1.25 20.18 11.83
N GLN A 64 1.76 19.13 12.47
CA GLN A 64 2.79 18.26 11.91
C GLN A 64 2.13 17.04 11.25
N ILE A 65 1.85 17.13 9.94
CA ILE A 65 1.12 16.09 9.22
C ILE A 65 1.88 14.76 9.22
N GLN A 66 3.20 14.80 8.97
CA GLN A 66 4.10 13.63 9.06
C GLN A 66 4.10 12.91 10.43
N ASN A 67 3.75 13.62 11.52
CA ASN A 67 3.71 13.06 12.87
C ASN A 67 2.27 12.72 13.31
N SER A 68 1.29 12.90 12.41
CA SER A 68 -0.13 12.72 12.67
C SER A 68 -0.66 11.48 11.98
N PHE A 69 -1.68 10.85 12.55
CA PHE A 69 -2.24 9.61 12.03
C PHE A 69 -3.70 9.39 12.42
N LEU A 70 -4.43 8.66 11.57
CA LEU A 70 -5.76 8.15 11.88
C LEU A 70 -5.65 6.84 12.64
N SER A 71 -6.50 6.68 13.66
CA SER A 71 -6.74 5.42 14.34
C SER A 71 -8.17 4.96 14.08
N VAL A 72 -8.32 3.80 13.44
CA VAL A 72 -9.63 3.26 13.05
C VAL A 72 -9.83 1.90 13.68
N VAL A 73 -10.95 1.69 14.35
CA VAL A 73 -11.32 0.38 14.91
C VAL A 73 -12.35 -0.29 14.02
N LEU A 74 -11.93 -1.42 13.44
CA LEU A 74 -12.80 -2.30 12.70
C LEU A 74 -13.45 -3.33 13.61
N THR A 75 -14.74 -3.59 13.39
CA THR A 75 -15.36 -4.91 13.63
C THR A 75 -15.92 -5.53 12.36
N ALA A 76 -15.76 -6.85 12.19
CA ALA A 76 -16.35 -7.58 11.07
C ALA A 76 -16.59 -9.05 11.42
N ASN A 77 -17.24 -9.78 10.50
CA ASN A 77 -17.46 -11.21 10.57
C ASN A 77 -16.74 -11.89 9.41
N ILE A 78 -15.74 -12.71 9.72
CA ILE A 78 -15.13 -13.59 8.73
C ILE A 78 -16.06 -14.78 8.49
N GLN A 79 -16.13 -15.22 7.24
CA GLN A 79 -16.90 -16.38 6.80
C GLN A 79 -15.96 -17.43 6.20
N LEU A 80 -16.04 -18.65 6.72
CA LEU A 80 -15.30 -19.82 6.27
C LEU A 80 -16.25 -20.82 5.59
N ASP A 81 -15.86 -21.36 4.43
CA ASP A 81 -16.64 -22.34 3.70
C ASP A 81 -16.43 -23.80 4.14
N ASP A 82 -15.45 -24.07 5.02
CA ASP A 82 -15.17 -25.40 5.60
C ASP A 82 -14.77 -25.32 7.09
N LYS A 83 -14.83 -26.46 7.81
CA LYS A 83 -14.38 -26.62 9.21
C LYS A 83 -12.93 -27.12 9.29
N PHE A 84 -12.33 -26.88 10.46
CA PHE A 84 -11.08 -27.47 10.89
C PHE A 84 -11.38 -28.57 11.93
N GLU A 85 -11.36 -29.84 11.55
CA GLU A 85 -11.89 -30.94 12.39
C GLU A 85 -10.81 -31.85 12.99
N LYS A 86 -9.55 -31.76 12.53
CA LYS A 86 -8.52 -32.78 12.79
C LYS A 86 -7.21 -32.23 13.33
N ILE A 87 -7.24 -31.12 14.05
CA ILE A 87 -6.03 -30.53 14.66
C ILE A 87 -5.90 -31.08 16.07
N ASP A 88 -4.75 -31.71 16.38
CA ASP A 88 -4.50 -32.20 17.74
C ASP A 88 -4.52 -31.01 18.74
N LYS A 89 -5.08 -31.26 19.93
CA LYS A 89 -5.18 -30.27 21.01
C LYS A 89 -3.83 -29.65 21.36
N SER A 90 -2.73 -30.38 21.23
CA SER A 90 -1.37 -29.86 21.49
C SER A 90 -0.93 -28.75 20.54
N TYR A 91 -1.54 -28.65 19.35
CA TYR A 91 -1.14 -27.69 18.32
C TYR A 91 -2.09 -26.50 18.17
N LYS A 92 -3.27 -26.54 18.78
CA LYS A 92 -4.32 -25.53 18.56
C LYS A 92 -3.94 -24.11 18.98
N ASP A 93 -3.04 -23.98 19.93
CA ASP A 93 -2.52 -22.66 20.38
C ASP A 93 -1.34 -22.19 19.53
N GLY A 94 -0.62 -23.12 18.89
CA GLY A 94 0.57 -22.82 18.08
C GLY A 94 0.26 -22.56 16.61
N LEU A 95 -0.91 -22.99 16.13
CA LEU A 95 -1.43 -22.71 14.80
C LEU A 95 -2.45 -21.58 14.90
N VAL A 96 -2.25 -20.51 14.13
CA VAL A 96 -3.18 -19.37 14.11
C VAL A 96 -3.42 -18.89 12.68
N LEU A 97 -4.57 -18.26 12.51
CA LEU A 97 -4.99 -17.54 11.31
C LEU A 97 -4.87 -16.04 11.57
N PHE A 98 -4.01 -15.36 10.84
CA PHE A 98 -3.98 -13.91 10.74
C PHE A 98 -4.95 -13.45 9.67
N VAL A 99 -5.57 -12.33 9.98
CA VAL A 99 -6.45 -11.62 9.08
C VAL A 99 -6.13 -10.15 9.34
N GLY A 100 -5.52 -9.47 8.37
CA GLY A 100 -5.10 -8.06 8.48
C GLY A 100 -4.67 -7.41 7.17
N LEU A 101 -4.68 -6.08 7.07
CA LEU A 101 -4.22 -5.34 5.89
C LEU A 101 -2.69 -5.42 5.75
N LYS A 102 -2.14 -5.43 4.53
CA LYS A 102 -0.68 -5.28 4.28
C LYS A 102 -0.16 -3.93 4.74
N SER A 103 -0.96 -2.89 4.57
CA SER A 103 -0.74 -1.55 5.12
C SER A 103 -2.02 -1.00 5.70
N GLY A 104 -1.92 -0.23 6.79
CA GLY A 104 -3.07 0.45 7.38
C GLY A 104 -3.78 1.37 6.38
N SER A 105 -3.05 2.04 5.50
CA SER A 105 -3.61 2.92 4.47
C SER A 105 -4.42 2.17 3.40
N ASN A 106 -4.24 0.84 3.24
CA ASN A 106 -5.08 0.03 2.34
C ASN A 106 -6.56 -0.04 2.80
N LEU A 107 -6.86 0.47 4.00
CA LEU A 107 -8.22 0.66 4.49
C LEU A 107 -9.01 1.64 3.61
N ILE A 108 -8.34 2.68 3.12
CA ILE A 108 -8.99 3.77 2.40
C ILE A 108 -9.03 3.36 0.92
N ARG A 109 -10.22 3.32 0.32
CA ARG A 109 -10.39 3.12 -1.13
C ARG A 109 -10.81 4.40 -1.81
N GLU A 110 -11.62 5.21 -1.16
CA GLU A 110 -12.00 6.51 -1.70
C GLU A 110 -11.77 7.56 -0.62
N TYR A 111 -11.17 8.67 -1.01
CA TYR A 111 -11.11 9.87 -0.19
C TYR A 111 -11.30 11.12 -1.03
N THR A 112 -11.69 12.19 -0.36
CA THR A 112 -11.79 13.54 -0.92
C THR A 112 -11.42 14.53 0.16
N ILE A 113 -10.76 15.61 -0.23
CA ILE A 113 -10.36 16.66 0.69
C ILE A 113 -11.35 17.82 0.60
N TYR A 114 -11.81 18.27 1.75
CA TYR A 114 -12.60 19.49 1.85
C TYR A 114 -11.79 20.59 2.51
N HIS A 115 -12.01 21.79 2.00
CA HIS A 115 -11.52 23.03 2.58
C HIS A 115 -12.70 23.95 2.80
N ARG A 116 -12.94 24.35 4.06
CA ARG A 116 -14.05 25.25 4.44
C ARG A 116 -15.43 24.78 3.96
N GLY A 117 -15.69 23.48 4.09
CA GLY A 117 -16.96 22.86 3.68
C GLY A 117 -17.16 22.76 2.16
N LYS A 118 -16.13 23.01 1.35
CA LYS A 118 -16.14 22.82 -0.09
C LYS A 118 -15.14 21.74 -0.47
N THR A 119 -15.53 20.86 -1.38
CA THR A 119 -14.60 19.91 -2.02
C THR A 119 -13.51 20.68 -2.76
N ILE A 120 -12.28 20.20 -2.64
CA ILE A 120 -11.15 20.71 -3.43
C ILE A 120 -11.14 19.95 -4.75
N ASP A 121 -11.21 20.68 -5.85
CA ASP A 121 -11.17 20.08 -7.20
C ASP A 121 -9.91 19.24 -7.38
N GLY A 122 -10.03 18.10 -8.05
CA GLY A 122 -8.93 17.15 -8.28
C GLY A 122 -8.54 16.29 -7.07
N SER A 123 -9.01 16.59 -5.85
CA SER A 123 -8.61 15.84 -4.64
C SER A 123 -9.33 14.51 -4.44
N LEU A 124 -10.32 14.20 -5.27
CA LEU A 124 -11.03 12.92 -5.24
C LEU A 124 -10.11 11.81 -5.74
N GLN A 125 -9.75 10.90 -4.85
CA GLN A 125 -9.09 9.64 -5.22
C GLN A 125 -10.13 8.51 -5.14
N ASN A 126 -10.41 7.86 -6.27
CA ASN A 126 -11.41 6.79 -6.38
C ASN A 126 -10.84 5.39 -6.12
N ASP A 127 -9.50 5.24 -6.19
CA ASP A 127 -8.80 3.98 -5.91
C ASP A 127 -7.56 4.20 -5.03
N ALA A 128 -7.81 4.77 -3.85
CA ALA A 128 -6.81 5.02 -2.82
C ALA A 128 -6.17 3.73 -2.28
N THR A 129 -6.83 2.57 -2.44
CA THR A 129 -6.24 1.29 -2.05
C THR A 129 -5.10 0.91 -2.99
N THR A 130 -5.31 1.05 -4.30
CA THR A 130 -4.26 0.86 -5.29
C THR A 130 -3.15 1.90 -5.12
N GLU A 131 -3.49 3.17 -4.91
CA GLU A 131 -2.52 4.23 -4.62
C GLU A 131 -1.65 3.87 -3.39
N SER A 132 -2.31 3.52 -2.29
CA SER A 132 -1.68 3.11 -1.04
C SER A 132 -0.80 1.87 -1.24
N PHE A 133 -1.24 0.89 -2.02
CA PHE A 133 -0.41 -0.26 -2.38
C PHE A 133 0.86 0.21 -3.10
N ILE A 134 0.74 0.98 -4.18
CA ILE A 134 1.90 1.42 -4.96
C ILE A 134 2.90 2.20 -4.08
N TYR A 135 2.42 3.05 -3.19
CA TYR A 135 3.30 3.81 -2.29
C TYR A 135 3.93 2.96 -1.20
N ASN A 136 3.12 2.14 -0.52
CA ASN A 136 3.54 1.46 0.70
C ASN A 136 4.10 0.06 0.45
N THR A 137 4.08 -0.46 -0.80
CA THR A 137 4.65 -1.78 -1.15
C THR A 137 6.12 -1.92 -0.74
N ILE A 138 6.87 -0.82 -0.72
CA ILE A 138 8.28 -0.81 -0.30
C ILE A 138 8.47 -0.95 1.22
N LYS A 139 7.49 -0.50 2.01
CA LYS A 139 7.51 -0.50 3.49
C LYS A 139 6.11 -0.81 4.05
N PRO A 140 5.56 -2.01 3.81
CA PRO A 140 4.23 -2.35 4.28
C PRO A 140 4.20 -2.39 5.81
N LYS A 141 3.19 -1.73 6.41
CA LYS A 141 2.93 -1.73 7.85
C LYS A 141 1.70 -2.58 8.12
N THR A 142 1.91 -3.90 8.18
CA THR A 142 0.81 -4.87 8.32
C THR A 142 0.05 -4.67 9.63
N CYS A 143 -1.29 -4.70 9.58
CA CYS A 143 -2.15 -4.52 10.75
C CYS A 143 -3.37 -5.44 10.70
N GLY A 144 -3.65 -6.14 11.80
CA GLY A 144 -4.71 -7.13 11.82
C GLY A 144 -4.89 -7.80 13.17
N THR A 145 -5.47 -8.99 13.15
CA THR A 145 -5.62 -9.85 14.31
C THR A 145 -5.21 -11.28 13.98
N TYR A 146 -4.65 -11.96 14.96
CA TYR A 146 -4.47 -13.41 14.93
C TYR A 146 -5.64 -14.08 15.64
N ILE A 147 -6.03 -15.24 15.15
CA ILE A 147 -7.09 -16.07 15.73
C ILE A 147 -6.53 -17.48 15.84
N SER A 148 -6.40 -17.99 17.07
CA SER A 148 -5.87 -19.33 17.27
C SER A 148 -6.83 -20.40 16.76
N MET A 149 -6.32 -21.56 16.36
CA MET A 149 -7.20 -22.67 15.97
C MET A 149 -8.12 -23.10 17.11
N ARG A 150 -7.69 -22.94 18.37
CA ARG A 150 -8.56 -23.14 19.54
C ARG A 150 -9.75 -22.19 19.53
N GLU A 151 -9.50 -20.88 19.37
CA GLU A 151 -10.56 -19.88 19.30
C GLU A 151 -11.50 -20.13 18.11
N ILE A 152 -10.95 -20.49 16.95
CA ILE A 152 -11.75 -20.82 15.76
C ILE A 152 -12.71 -21.96 16.08
N GLU A 153 -12.22 -23.07 16.62
CA GLU A 153 -13.06 -24.21 16.98
C GLU A 153 -14.13 -23.88 18.03
N GLU A 154 -13.79 -23.08 19.03
CA GLU A 154 -14.75 -22.62 20.05
C GLU A 154 -15.85 -21.76 19.43
N LEU A 155 -15.50 -20.87 18.50
CA LEU A 155 -16.44 -19.96 17.83
C LEU A 155 -17.32 -20.68 16.80
N ILE A 156 -16.78 -21.65 16.06
CA ILE A 156 -17.52 -22.37 15.01
C ILE A 156 -18.13 -23.70 15.47
N GLY A 157 -17.72 -24.24 16.62
CA GLY A 157 -18.08 -25.59 17.06
C GLY A 157 -19.59 -25.83 17.20
N ASN A 158 -20.32 -24.80 17.63
CA ASN A 158 -21.78 -24.82 17.78
C ASN A 158 -22.54 -24.40 16.51
N GLN A 159 -21.84 -23.97 15.46
CA GLN A 159 -22.46 -23.55 14.21
C GLN A 159 -22.73 -24.77 13.32
N THR A 160 -23.97 -24.85 12.82
CA THR A 160 -24.49 -25.98 12.05
C THR A 160 -24.64 -25.69 10.56
N ALA A 161 -24.46 -24.44 10.13
CA ALA A 161 -24.63 -24.01 8.75
C ALA A 161 -23.36 -23.34 8.20
N ILE A 162 -22.97 -23.72 6.99
CA ILE A 162 -21.91 -23.09 6.20
C ILE A 162 -22.49 -21.86 5.49
N PRO A 163 -21.76 -20.73 5.41
CA PRO A 163 -20.40 -20.53 5.91
C PRO A 163 -20.33 -20.24 7.42
N TYR A 164 -19.30 -20.77 8.09
CA TYR A 164 -19.03 -20.54 9.51
C TYR A 164 -18.56 -19.12 9.74
N THR A 165 -19.09 -18.47 10.78
CA THR A 165 -18.86 -17.06 11.04
C THR A 165 -17.97 -16.84 12.26
N ILE A 166 -16.90 -16.06 12.12
CA ILE A 166 -15.97 -15.72 13.20
C ILE A 166 -15.97 -14.19 13.36
N PRO A 167 -16.43 -13.65 14.51
CA PRO A 167 -16.35 -12.21 14.76
C PRO A 167 -14.90 -11.79 15.01
N ILE A 168 -14.52 -10.64 14.47
CA ILE A 168 -13.19 -10.06 14.62
C ILE A 168 -13.26 -8.57 14.95
N ARG A 169 -12.24 -8.09 15.66
CA ARG A 169 -12.03 -6.68 15.96
C ARG A 169 -10.55 -6.36 16.04
N PHE A 170 -10.10 -5.32 15.34
CA PHE A 170 -8.73 -4.81 15.48
C PHE A 170 -8.67 -3.32 15.15
N ARG A 171 -7.56 -2.69 15.57
CA ARG A 171 -7.28 -1.27 15.35
C ARG A 171 -6.25 -1.12 14.24
N VAL A 172 -6.49 -0.18 13.34
CA VAL A 172 -5.62 0.21 12.23
C VAL A 172 -5.07 1.60 12.55
N SER A 173 -3.78 1.80 12.27
CA SER A 173 -3.13 3.11 12.32
C SER A 173 -2.74 3.51 10.90
N ILE A 174 -3.13 4.72 10.49
CA ILE A 174 -2.85 5.26 9.15
C ILE A 174 -2.14 6.60 9.32
N PRO A 175 -0.80 6.62 9.25
CA PRO A 175 -0.04 7.86 9.10
C PRO A 175 -0.58 8.70 7.94
N HIS A 176 -0.68 10.01 8.10
CA HIS A 176 -1.22 10.85 7.03
C HIS A 176 -0.29 10.93 5.82
N ASP A 177 1.02 10.88 6.06
CA ASP A 177 2.05 10.81 5.01
C ASP A 177 2.02 9.50 4.22
N ASP A 178 1.38 8.44 4.72
CA ASP A 178 1.10 7.20 3.96
C ASP A 178 0.03 7.39 2.86
N LEU A 179 -0.61 8.57 2.77
CA LEU A 179 -1.51 9.00 1.67
C LEU A 179 -0.75 9.91 0.71
N LEU A 180 -0.76 9.63 -0.61
CA LEU A 180 0.12 10.36 -1.55
C LEU A 180 -0.18 11.85 -1.63
N ILE A 181 -1.45 12.20 -1.46
CA ILE A 181 -1.86 13.60 -1.45
C ILE A 181 -1.23 14.39 -0.28
N PHE A 182 -0.79 13.72 0.79
CA PHE A 182 -0.11 14.34 1.94
C PHE A 182 1.36 13.95 2.08
N SER A 183 1.92 13.17 1.13
CA SER A 183 3.25 12.56 1.23
C SER A 183 4.42 13.55 1.46
N ALA A 184 4.30 14.80 1.01
CA ALA A 184 5.31 15.83 1.24
C ALA A 184 4.96 16.84 2.35
N PHE A 185 3.85 16.65 3.07
CA PHE A 185 3.47 17.55 4.15
C PHE A 185 4.30 17.27 5.41
N THR A 186 5.00 18.30 5.87
CA THR A 186 5.70 18.29 7.15
C THR A 186 4.92 19.14 8.16
N ASP A 187 5.22 20.43 8.22
CA ASP A 187 4.57 21.41 9.07
C ASP A 187 3.58 22.25 8.25
N TYR A 188 2.31 22.20 8.62
CA TYR A 188 1.22 22.92 7.97
C TYR A 188 0.66 24.02 8.89
N PRO A 189 0.71 25.30 8.49
CA PRO A 189 0.25 26.40 9.35
C PRO A 189 -1.27 26.57 9.25
N ASN A 190 -2.00 25.97 10.20
CA ASN A 190 -3.46 25.98 10.28
C ASN A 190 -4.04 27.41 10.22
N GLY A 191 -3.46 28.33 11.00
CA GLY A 191 -3.93 29.71 11.14
C GLY A 191 -3.78 30.58 9.89
N LEU A 192 -3.19 30.03 8.82
CA LEU A 192 -2.94 30.68 7.54
C LEU A 192 -3.80 30.10 6.41
N PHE A 193 -3.95 28.78 6.39
CA PHE A 193 -4.52 28.08 5.25
C PHE A 193 -5.73 27.19 5.58
N VAL A 194 -6.14 27.08 6.86
CA VAL A 194 -7.33 26.36 7.39
C VAL A 194 -7.37 24.85 7.05
N ASN A 195 -8.20 24.11 7.80
CA ASN A 195 -8.18 22.65 7.97
C ASN A 195 -8.59 21.85 6.71
N PRO A 196 -7.79 20.84 6.29
CA PRO A 196 -8.29 19.80 5.40
C PRO A 196 -9.16 18.81 6.19
N ILE A 197 -10.34 18.52 5.64
CA ILE A 197 -11.24 17.46 6.15
C ILE A 197 -11.09 16.27 5.20
N ILE A 198 -10.76 15.10 5.74
CA ILE A 198 -10.71 13.84 4.97
C ILE A 198 -12.05 13.12 5.08
N SER A 199 -12.53 12.65 3.93
CA SER A 199 -13.56 11.62 3.79
C SER A 199 -12.94 10.24 3.55
N MET A 200 -13.45 9.15 4.16
CA MET A 200 -12.95 7.77 3.94
C MET A 200 -14.06 6.79 3.55
N ALA A 201 -13.83 5.94 2.54
CA ALA A 201 -14.67 4.77 2.25
C ALA A 201 -13.91 3.54 1.70
N LYS A 202 -14.26 2.33 2.22
CA LYS A 202 -14.34 0.95 1.65
C LYS A 202 -13.15 -0.02 1.35
N TYR A 203 -13.28 -1.23 1.91
CA TYR A 203 -12.68 -2.55 1.57
C TYR A 203 -11.33 -2.91 2.18
N TYR A 204 -11.35 -4.11 2.78
CA TYR A 204 -10.26 -4.73 3.49
C TYR A 204 -9.75 -5.88 2.66
N THR A 205 -8.53 -5.77 2.17
CA THR A 205 -7.76 -6.98 1.93
C THR A 205 -7.10 -7.34 3.23
N MET A 206 -7.84 -8.06 4.07
CA MET A 206 -7.15 -8.79 5.09
C MET A 206 -6.52 -10.03 4.48
N ASN A 207 -5.22 -10.00 4.57
CA ASN A 207 -4.33 -10.84 3.88
C ASN A 207 -4.40 -12.28 4.39
N LYS A 208 -4.62 -13.21 3.47
CA LYS A 208 -4.96 -14.60 3.74
C LYS A 208 -3.73 -15.48 4.04
N ASP A 209 -2.55 -14.89 4.19
CA ASP A 209 -1.41 -15.64 4.71
C ASP A 209 -0.45 -14.82 5.58
N GLU A 210 -0.96 -14.43 6.73
CA GLU A 210 -0.32 -15.07 7.86
C GLU A 210 -1.28 -16.18 8.32
N LEU A 211 -1.30 -17.30 7.59
CA LEU A 211 -1.10 -18.52 8.36
C LEU A 211 0.20 -18.26 9.10
N LEU A 212 0.18 -18.12 10.42
CA LEU A 212 1.42 -18.29 11.15
C LEU A 212 1.82 -19.75 10.95
N GLY A 213 2.65 -19.94 9.95
CA GLY A 213 3.88 -20.69 10.05
C GLY A 213 5.07 -19.73 9.93
N SER A 214 4.97 -18.51 10.44
CA SER A 214 6.10 -17.97 11.18
C SER A 214 5.71 -18.10 12.63
N SER A 215 6.38 -19.00 13.31
CA SER A 215 6.65 -18.81 14.71
C SER A 215 7.18 -17.38 14.99
N GLN A 216 6.34 -16.40 15.23
CA GLN A 216 6.52 -15.67 16.49
C GLN A 216 5.63 -16.34 17.52
N GLN A 217 6.06 -17.55 17.82
CA GLN A 217 5.77 -18.19 19.08
C GLN A 217 6.37 -17.30 20.17
N LYS A 218 5.94 -17.49 21.41
CA LYS A 218 6.90 -17.36 22.49
C LYS A 218 8.12 -18.22 22.10
N LEU A 219 9.19 -17.55 21.69
CA LEU A 219 10.34 -18.05 20.92
C LEU A 219 11.13 -19.20 21.57
N MET A 220 10.70 -19.74 22.71
CA MET A 220 11.46 -20.75 23.44
C MET A 220 11.03 -22.20 23.19
N ASP A 221 9.78 -22.50 22.81
CA ASP A 221 9.31 -23.90 22.92
C ASP A 221 9.14 -24.69 21.62
N ILE A 222 9.05 -24.07 20.44
CA ILE A 222 8.74 -24.82 19.20
C ILE A 222 9.92 -24.94 18.23
N ASP A 223 10.95 -24.09 18.32
CA ASP A 223 12.25 -24.39 17.69
C ASP A 223 12.84 -25.70 18.29
N LEU A 224 12.48 -26.03 19.54
CA LEU A 224 12.75 -27.32 20.19
C LEU A 224 11.86 -28.47 19.70
N MET A 225 10.60 -28.20 19.30
CA MET A 225 9.69 -29.22 18.75
C MET A 225 10.08 -29.62 17.32
N PHE A 226 10.38 -28.65 16.45
CA PHE A 226 10.72 -28.91 15.05
C PHE A 226 12.11 -29.51 14.85
N ARG A 227 13.06 -29.30 15.78
CA ARG A 227 14.36 -30.02 15.76
C ARG A 227 14.21 -31.54 15.92
N ASN A 228 13.11 -32.01 16.50
CA ASN A 228 12.87 -33.43 16.78
C ASN A 228 11.94 -34.11 15.77
N TRP A 229 11.42 -33.41 14.75
CA TRP A 229 10.41 -33.94 13.81
C TRP A 229 10.78 -33.68 12.34
N SER A 230 10.54 -34.66 11.47
CA SER A 230 10.65 -34.49 10.02
C SER A 230 9.30 -34.11 9.41
N LEU A 231 9.18 -32.89 8.91
CA LEU A 231 8.06 -32.46 8.07
C LEU A 231 8.36 -32.80 6.60
N THR A 232 7.49 -33.60 5.98
CA THR A 232 7.51 -33.85 4.51
C THR A 232 6.77 -32.76 3.73
N PHE A 233 6.02 -31.87 4.39
CA PHE A 233 5.18 -30.86 3.76
C PHE A 233 5.81 -29.45 3.75
N GLN A 234 5.70 -28.76 2.61
CA GLN A 234 6.10 -27.36 2.43
C GLN A 234 4.84 -26.48 2.34
N TYR A 235 4.48 -25.82 3.44
CA TYR A 235 3.41 -24.82 3.47
C TYR A 235 3.88 -23.48 2.86
N THR A 236 2.93 -22.68 2.37
CA THR A 236 3.20 -21.35 1.80
C THR A 236 3.08 -20.29 2.89
N LYS A 237 4.02 -19.33 2.94
CA LYS A 237 3.94 -18.15 3.83
C LYS A 237 3.49 -16.89 3.09
N GLN A 238 2.82 -17.09 1.96
CA GLN A 238 2.56 -16.05 0.99
C GLN A 238 1.13 -15.64 1.07
N PHE A 239 0.92 -14.37 1.35
CA PHE A 239 -0.33 -13.67 1.56
C PHE A 239 -1.34 -13.82 0.39
N THR A 240 -2.64 -13.97 0.67
CA THR A 240 -3.69 -14.16 -0.34
C THR A 240 -4.82 -13.12 -0.19
N GLN A 241 -5.47 -12.75 -1.29
CA GLN A 241 -6.59 -11.80 -1.26
C GLN A 241 -7.86 -12.45 -0.64
N LEU A 242 -8.63 -11.72 0.19
CA LEU A 242 -9.96 -12.18 0.64
C LEU A 242 -10.88 -12.50 -0.55
N GLY A 243 -11.67 -13.55 -0.40
CA GLY A 243 -12.53 -14.09 -1.45
C GLY A 243 -11.79 -15.03 -2.40
N CYS A 244 -10.47 -14.96 -2.52
CA CYS A 244 -9.71 -15.97 -3.26
C CYS A 244 -9.63 -17.28 -2.47
N THR A 245 -9.52 -18.40 -3.17
CA THR A 245 -9.31 -19.74 -2.60
C THR A 245 -7.80 -19.98 -2.41
N ALA A 246 -7.43 -20.71 -1.36
CA ALA A 246 -6.05 -21.03 -0.98
C ALA A 246 -6.07 -22.24 -0.08
N ASP A 247 -4.95 -22.92 -0.05
CA ASP A 247 -4.77 -24.20 0.62
C ASP A 247 -4.46 -23.96 2.11
N LEU A 248 -5.41 -24.28 2.98
CA LEU A 248 -5.23 -24.17 4.44
C LEU A 248 -5.03 -25.53 5.08
N ILE A 249 -4.27 -25.54 6.17
CA ILE A 249 -4.12 -26.72 7.04
C ILE A 249 -5.43 -26.91 7.80
N THR A 250 -6.14 -28.00 7.52
CA THR A 250 -7.42 -28.37 8.14
C THR A 250 -7.30 -29.50 9.17
N GLY A 251 -6.14 -30.14 9.21
CA GLY A 251 -5.80 -31.17 10.18
C GLY A 251 -4.30 -31.28 10.38
N LEU A 252 -3.90 -31.57 11.63
CA LEU A 252 -2.51 -31.79 12.00
C LEU A 252 -2.46 -32.85 13.10
N HIS A 253 -1.91 -34.02 12.76
CA HIS A 253 -1.88 -35.19 13.64
C HIS A 253 -0.57 -35.98 13.43
N ALA A 254 -0.16 -36.74 14.45
CA ALA A 254 1.04 -37.57 14.36
C ALA A 254 0.73 -38.94 13.71
N GLU A 255 1.66 -39.46 12.90
CA GLU A 255 1.67 -40.87 12.50
C GLU A 255 1.93 -41.78 13.72
N PRO A 256 1.45 -43.04 13.68
CA PRO A 256 1.97 -44.09 14.54
C PRO A 256 3.50 -44.19 14.40
N LEU A 257 4.20 -44.40 15.53
CA LEU A 257 5.68 -44.44 15.59
C LEU A 257 6.28 -45.31 14.48
N THR A 258 7.22 -44.74 13.71
CA THR A 258 8.09 -45.53 12.83
C THR A 258 9.20 -46.20 13.66
N GLU A 259 9.83 -47.26 13.14
CA GLU A 259 10.91 -48.00 13.82
C GLU A 259 12.11 -47.12 14.23
N SER A 260 12.23 -45.91 13.68
CA SER A 260 13.28 -44.93 14.00
C SER A 260 13.02 -44.10 15.27
N GLY A 261 11.83 -44.20 15.88
CA GLY A 261 11.46 -43.45 17.09
C GLY A 261 11.08 -41.98 16.86
N LEU A 262 11.14 -41.48 15.62
CA LEU A 262 10.67 -40.14 15.25
C LEU A 262 9.16 -40.15 14.94
N LYS A 263 8.44 -39.15 15.44
CA LYS A 263 7.04 -38.90 15.07
C LYS A 263 7.01 -38.12 13.75
N ASN A 264 6.41 -38.71 12.71
CA ASN A 264 6.04 -37.96 11.50
C ASN A 264 4.71 -37.24 11.77
N SER A 265 4.54 -36.03 11.25
CA SER A 265 3.26 -35.31 11.30
C SER A 265 2.58 -35.36 9.94
N ILE A 266 1.31 -35.77 9.91
CA ILE A 266 0.44 -35.67 8.74
C ILE A 266 -0.30 -34.34 8.81
N CYS A 267 -0.28 -33.63 7.69
CA CYS A 267 -1.00 -32.38 7.48
C CYS A 267 -2.13 -32.62 6.47
N ASP A 268 -3.38 -32.41 6.90
CA ASP A 268 -4.53 -32.41 5.99
C ASP A 268 -4.69 -31.00 5.42
N ILE A 269 -4.76 -30.87 4.10
CA ILE A 269 -4.84 -29.58 3.40
C ILE A 269 -6.09 -29.55 2.55
N LYS A 270 -6.79 -28.43 2.59
CA LYS A 270 -7.96 -28.21 1.75
C LYS A 270 -7.99 -26.79 1.19
N PRO A 271 -8.54 -26.62 -0.03
CA PRO A 271 -8.85 -25.30 -0.55
C PRO A 271 -10.00 -24.70 0.28
N VAL A 272 -9.75 -23.56 0.93
CA VAL A 272 -10.74 -22.82 1.74
C VAL A 272 -10.87 -21.41 1.18
N THR A 273 -12.08 -20.88 1.12
CA THR A 273 -12.36 -19.50 0.74
C THR A 273 -12.82 -18.70 1.95
N ILE A 274 -12.02 -17.70 2.30
CA ILE A 274 -12.33 -16.79 3.40
C ILE A 274 -12.99 -15.54 2.82
N SER A 275 -14.17 -15.18 3.32
CA SER A 275 -14.85 -13.92 2.97
C SER A 275 -15.19 -13.11 4.21
N ILE A 276 -15.63 -11.87 4.04
CA ILE A 276 -15.95 -10.96 5.13
C ILE A 276 -17.37 -10.41 4.97
N LYS A 277 -18.09 -10.28 6.08
CA LYS A 277 -19.44 -9.69 6.18
C LYS A 277 -19.55 -8.77 7.39
N ASN A 278 -20.64 -8.01 7.44
CA ASN A 278 -21.00 -7.14 8.57
C ASN A 278 -19.84 -6.25 9.01
N TYR A 279 -19.19 -5.67 8.01
CA TYR A 279 -18.08 -4.78 8.18
C TYR A 279 -18.58 -3.44 8.75
N VAL A 280 -18.04 -3.01 9.88
CA VAL A 280 -18.46 -1.79 10.60
C VAL A 280 -17.25 -1.09 11.20
N ILE A 281 -17.08 0.19 10.86
CA ILE A 281 -16.13 1.06 11.55
C ILE A 281 -16.78 1.53 12.84
N THR A 282 -16.22 1.12 13.97
CA THR A 282 -16.81 1.39 15.30
C THR A 282 -16.26 2.66 15.93
N GLU A 283 -15.00 2.96 15.69
CA GLU A 283 -14.32 4.15 16.22
C GLU A 283 -13.38 4.69 15.15
N VAL A 284 -13.33 6.02 15.00
CA VAL A 284 -12.29 6.73 14.26
C VAL A 284 -11.78 7.86 15.14
N THR A 285 -10.47 8.10 15.10
CA THR A 285 -9.85 9.24 15.79
C THR A 285 -8.66 9.71 14.96
N ALA A 286 -8.59 11.00 14.66
CA ALA A 286 -7.39 11.61 14.10
C ALA A 286 -6.51 12.07 15.26
N ASN A 287 -5.27 11.61 15.30
CA ASN A 287 -4.27 12.00 16.29
C ASN A 287 -3.41 13.06 15.63
N MET A 288 -3.72 14.32 15.92
CA MET A 288 -3.06 15.47 15.32
C MET A 288 -1.89 15.89 16.20
N ALA A 289 -0.67 15.74 15.70
CA ALA A 289 0.50 16.31 16.29
C ALA A 289 0.63 17.78 15.86
N GLY A 290 0.94 18.67 16.78
CA GLY A 290 1.08 20.08 16.46
C GLY A 290 1.61 20.90 17.62
N TYR A 291 1.84 22.17 17.34
CA TYR A 291 2.35 23.13 18.32
C TYR A 291 1.82 24.53 18.03
N LYS A 292 1.84 25.36 19.06
CA LYS A 292 1.58 26.79 18.92
C LYS A 292 2.85 27.53 18.53
N ALA A 293 2.69 28.65 17.85
CA ALA A 293 3.80 29.51 17.48
C ALA A 293 3.57 30.92 18.02
N THR A 294 4.65 31.63 18.33
CA THR A 294 4.56 33.01 18.78
C THR A 294 3.89 33.88 17.71
N ASP A 295 3.16 34.92 18.12
CA ASP A 295 2.54 35.88 17.19
C ASP A 295 3.56 36.48 16.21
N ALA A 296 4.80 36.72 16.67
CA ALA A 296 5.90 37.19 15.85
C ALA A 296 6.26 36.19 14.73
N CYS A 297 6.27 34.89 15.05
CA CYS A 297 6.50 33.83 14.07
C CYS A 297 5.37 33.77 13.04
N LEU A 298 4.12 33.70 13.49
CA LEU A 298 2.95 33.63 12.60
C LEU A 298 2.82 34.83 11.68
N ASN A 299 3.08 36.05 12.19
CA ASN A 299 3.07 37.26 11.37
C ASN A 299 4.16 37.24 10.30
N ARG A 300 5.30 36.62 10.57
CA ARG A 300 6.37 36.51 9.58
C ARG A 300 6.11 35.43 8.54
N ILE A 301 5.53 34.30 8.93
CA ILE A 301 5.04 33.28 8.00
C ILE A 301 3.96 33.91 7.08
N ARG A 302 3.03 34.71 7.64
CA ARG A 302 2.06 35.51 6.87
C ARG A 302 2.72 36.45 5.88
N GLN A 303 3.71 37.22 6.30
CA GLN A 303 4.43 38.14 5.40
C GLN A 303 5.14 37.38 4.28
N PHE A 304 5.81 36.27 4.61
CA PHE A 304 6.53 35.46 3.63
C PHE A 304 5.59 34.91 2.55
N TYR A 305 4.48 34.27 2.95
CA TYR A 305 3.53 33.71 2.00
C TYR A 305 2.55 34.73 1.40
N SER A 306 2.57 35.99 1.84
CA SER A 306 1.83 37.07 1.18
C SER A 306 2.45 37.48 -0.17
N GLN A 307 3.76 37.23 -0.33
CA GLN A 307 4.50 37.58 -1.54
C GLN A 307 4.81 36.37 -2.42
N ARG A 308 4.65 35.15 -1.90
CA ARG A 308 4.94 33.89 -2.59
C ARG A 308 3.91 32.83 -2.20
N PRO A 309 3.39 32.04 -3.15
CA PRO A 309 2.53 30.93 -2.79
C PRO A 309 3.27 29.89 -1.94
N PHE A 310 2.56 29.24 -1.01
CA PHE A 310 3.06 28.06 -0.33
C PHE A 310 2.73 26.85 -1.19
N VAL A 311 3.75 26.13 -1.66
CA VAL A 311 3.59 24.97 -2.54
C VAL A 311 4.03 23.72 -1.81
N VAL A 312 3.21 22.68 -1.81
CA VAL A 312 3.56 21.36 -1.28
C VAL A 312 3.40 20.34 -2.40
N PRO A 313 4.49 19.67 -2.84
CA PRO A 313 4.39 18.60 -3.82
C PRO A 313 3.49 17.47 -3.34
N ALA A 314 2.91 16.75 -4.27
CA ALA A 314 2.10 15.58 -4.02
C ALA A 314 2.21 14.65 -5.23
N GLN A 315 1.58 13.48 -5.12
CA GLN A 315 1.43 12.59 -6.26
C GLN A 315 -0.01 12.11 -6.34
N HIS A 316 -0.40 11.72 -7.55
CA HIS A 316 -1.70 11.14 -7.84
C HIS A 316 -1.53 9.88 -8.68
N VAL A 317 -2.35 8.87 -8.42
CA VAL A 317 -2.37 7.63 -9.19
C VAL A 317 -3.68 7.50 -9.95
N GLU A 318 -3.57 7.18 -11.25
CA GLU A 318 -4.70 6.73 -12.05
C GLU A 318 -4.52 5.26 -12.45
N VAL A 319 -5.64 4.54 -12.56
CA VAL A 319 -5.66 3.09 -12.80
C VAL A 319 -6.32 2.79 -14.14
N TRP A 320 -5.59 2.05 -14.99
CA TRP A 320 -5.91 1.75 -16.37
C TRP A 320 -5.81 0.24 -16.63
N PRO A 321 -6.91 -0.52 -16.48
CA PRO A 321 -6.92 -1.93 -16.83
C PRO A 321 -6.80 -2.11 -18.34
N PHE A 322 -5.88 -2.97 -18.77
CA PHE A 322 -5.76 -3.31 -20.18
C PHE A 322 -6.98 -4.11 -20.67
N PRO A 323 -7.30 -4.08 -21.98
CA PRO A 323 -8.49 -4.74 -22.50
C PRO A 323 -8.36 -6.27 -22.64
N THR A 324 -7.13 -6.81 -22.69
CA THR A 324 -6.90 -8.24 -22.96
C THR A 324 -6.01 -8.91 -21.91
N SER A 325 -6.43 -10.11 -21.50
CA SER A 325 -5.66 -11.00 -20.62
C SER A 325 -4.47 -11.64 -21.33
N ALA A 326 -3.56 -12.22 -20.54
CA ALA A 326 -2.49 -13.06 -21.05
C ALA A 326 -3.00 -14.25 -21.87
N THR A 327 -2.21 -14.67 -22.84
CA THR A 327 -2.41 -15.87 -23.66
C THR A 327 -1.29 -16.88 -23.40
N LEU A 328 -1.38 -18.08 -24.00
CA LEU A 328 -0.33 -19.10 -23.93
C LEU A 328 1.05 -18.61 -24.38
N THR A 329 1.10 -17.64 -25.29
CA THR A 329 2.35 -17.06 -25.81
C THR A 329 2.78 -15.81 -25.05
N GLY A 330 2.04 -15.40 -24.02
CA GLY A 330 2.28 -14.19 -23.25
C GLY A 330 1.25 -13.09 -23.46
N ILE A 331 1.65 -11.86 -23.17
CA ILE A 331 0.83 -10.67 -23.19
C ILE A 331 1.25 -9.78 -24.35
N ARG A 332 0.26 -9.35 -25.12
CA ARG A 332 0.37 -8.23 -26.04
C ARG A 332 -0.96 -7.50 -26.02
N THR A 333 -0.97 -6.33 -25.40
CA THR A 333 -2.19 -5.56 -25.17
C THR A 333 -1.89 -4.08 -25.25
N SER A 334 -2.87 -3.26 -25.59
CA SER A 334 -2.69 -1.83 -25.65
C SER A 334 -3.95 -1.09 -25.22
N GLN A 335 -3.74 0.13 -24.70
CA GLN A 335 -4.81 1.03 -24.31
C GLN A 335 -4.46 2.45 -24.74
N ASN A 336 -5.47 3.21 -25.14
CA ASN A 336 -5.30 4.62 -25.48
C ASN A 336 -5.67 5.46 -24.26
N ILE A 337 -4.68 6.13 -23.68
CA ILE A 337 -4.84 6.98 -22.49
C ILE A 337 -4.17 8.33 -22.72
N PRO A 338 -4.72 9.43 -22.20
CA PRO A 338 -3.99 10.68 -22.09
C PRO A 338 -2.93 10.53 -20.98
N LEU A 339 -1.73 11.04 -21.21
CA LEU A 339 -0.67 11.09 -20.20
C LEU A 339 -0.45 12.55 -19.85
N SER A 340 -0.48 12.87 -18.56
CA SER A 340 -0.25 14.23 -18.04
C SER A 340 0.82 14.13 -16.95
N HIS A 341 2.03 14.63 -17.20
CA HIS A 341 3.10 14.66 -16.19
C HIS A 341 3.38 13.30 -15.52
N VAL A 342 3.35 12.20 -16.30
CA VAL A 342 3.52 10.84 -15.77
C VAL A 342 4.99 10.59 -15.44
N THR A 343 5.28 10.29 -14.18
CA THR A 343 6.64 10.05 -13.69
C THR A 343 7.02 8.59 -13.69
N ASP A 344 6.08 7.72 -13.33
CA ASP A 344 6.27 6.28 -13.30
C ASP A 344 5.05 5.57 -13.92
N PHE A 345 5.31 4.57 -14.76
CA PHE A 345 4.32 3.53 -15.06
C PHE A 345 4.49 2.38 -14.06
N CYS A 346 3.39 1.92 -13.50
CA CYS A 346 3.37 0.83 -12.53
C CYS A 346 2.48 -0.30 -13.07
N LEU A 347 3.02 -1.50 -13.24
CA LEU A 347 2.26 -2.64 -13.76
C LEU A 347 1.93 -3.63 -12.64
N GLN A 348 0.69 -4.09 -12.63
CA GLN A 348 0.18 -5.12 -11.73
C GLN A 348 -0.37 -6.30 -12.52
N PHE A 349 -0.15 -7.51 -11.99
CA PHE A 349 -0.49 -8.77 -12.63
C PHE A 349 -1.47 -9.57 -11.76
N PRO A 350 -2.76 -9.19 -11.73
CA PRO A 350 -3.77 -9.89 -10.94
C PRO A 350 -4.01 -11.32 -11.44
N LYS A 351 -4.14 -12.27 -10.50
CA LYS A 351 -4.56 -13.67 -10.79
C LYS A 351 -6.05 -13.91 -10.52
N ASP A 352 -6.74 -12.96 -9.92
CA ASP A 352 -8.17 -12.97 -9.65
C ASP A 352 -8.70 -11.55 -9.82
N ALA A 353 -9.94 -11.39 -10.30
CA ALA A 353 -10.56 -10.07 -10.47
C ALA A 353 -10.72 -9.29 -9.15
N ARG A 354 -10.60 -9.97 -8.00
CA ARG A 354 -10.67 -9.37 -6.67
C ARG A 354 -9.30 -8.94 -6.13
N ALA A 355 -8.19 -9.25 -6.81
CA ALA A 355 -6.86 -8.92 -6.34
C ALA A 355 -6.64 -7.40 -6.39
N THR A 356 -6.29 -6.81 -5.24
CA THR A 356 -6.06 -5.36 -5.10
C THR A 356 -4.72 -5.02 -4.45
N THR A 357 -4.18 -5.91 -3.61
CA THR A 357 -2.95 -5.65 -2.84
C THR A 357 -2.01 -6.86 -2.77
N CYS A 358 -2.39 -7.97 -3.42
CA CYS A 358 -1.63 -9.21 -3.39
C CYS A 358 -1.32 -9.62 -4.84
N PHE A 359 -0.12 -9.27 -5.31
CA PHE A 359 0.31 -9.50 -6.68
C PHE A 359 1.63 -10.25 -6.71
N GLU A 360 1.74 -11.20 -7.64
CA GLU A 360 2.91 -12.04 -7.77
C GLU A 360 3.72 -11.66 -9.01
N ASN A 361 5.00 -12.02 -8.98
CA ASN A 361 5.84 -11.89 -10.16
C ASN A 361 5.27 -12.75 -11.29
N PRO A 362 4.95 -12.19 -12.47
CA PRO A 362 4.38 -12.96 -13.57
C PRO A 362 5.36 -14.00 -14.12
N CYS A 363 6.67 -13.88 -13.82
CA CYS A 363 7.77 -14.70 -14.35
C CYS A 363 7.86 -14.60 -15.88
N TYR A 364 7.93 -13.36 -16.38
CA TYR A 364 7.90 -13.05 -17.80
C TYR A 364 9.24 -12.45 -18.25
N GLN A 365 9.56 -12.65 -19.52
CA GLN A 365 10.70 -12.12 -20.24
C GLN A 365 10.24 -11.26 -21.41
N ASN A 366 11.16 -10.46 -21.94
CA ASN A 366 10.86 -9.47 -22.98
C ASN A 366 9.72 -8.53 -22.59
N MET A 367 9.64 -8.20 -21.30
CA MET A 367 8.67 -7.28 -20.74
C MET A 367 9.06 -5.85 -21.12
N GLN A 368 8.13 -5.11 -21.74
CA GLN A 368 8.34 -3.72 -22.12
C GLN A 368 7.00 -3.00 -22.30
N VAL A 369 6.99 -1.71 -21.97
CA VAL A 369 5.90 -0.80 -22.30
C VAL A 369 6.35 0.14 -23.40
N THR A 370 5.56 0.29 -24.47
CA THR A 370 5.85 1.19 -25.59
C THR A 370 4.78 2.26 -25.67
N THR A 371 5.19 3.53 -25.67
CA THR A 371 4.29 4.65 -25.91
C THR A 371 5.05 5.84 -26.51
N CYS A 372 4.36 6.70 -27.27
CA CYS A 372 4.97 7.88 -27.90
C CYS A 372 6.25 7.59 -28.71
N GLY A 373 6.35 6.40 -29.30
CA GLY A 373 7.54 5.96 -30.06
C GLY A 373 8.76 5.63 -29.21
N ARG A 374 8.62 5.51 -27.88
CA ARG A 374 9.67 5.17 -26.93
C ARG A 374 9.31 3.91 -26.14
N ASN A 375 10.34 3.23 -25.65
CA ASN A 375 10.22 2.02 -24.86
C ASN A 375 10.60 2.27 -23.40
N PHE A 376 9.86 1.66 -22.48
CA PHE A 376 10.03 1.74 -21.04
C PHE A 376 10.15 0.32 -20.45
N PRO A 377 11.34 -0.07 -19.96
CA PRO A 377 12.63 0.59 -20.20
C PRO A 377 13.05 0.39 -21.67
N ASP A 378 14.11 1.06 -22.12
CA ASP A 378 14.59 0.97 -23.51
C ASP A 378 14.94 -0.48 -23.92
N MET A 379 15.48 -1.25 -22.98
CA MET A 379 15.77 -2.67 -23.16
C MET A 379 14.65 -3.56 -22.61
N PRO A 380 14.33 -4.67 -23.30
CA PRO A 380 13.39 -5.66 -22.79
C PRO A 380 13.87 -6.27 -21.47
N MET A 381 12.97 -6.41 -20.50
CA MET A 381 13.30 -6.96 -19.18
C MET A 381 12.85 -8.41 -18.99
N ASN A 382 13.59 -9.12 -18.14
CA ASN A 382 13.21 -10.42 -17.60
C ASN A 382 13.03 -10.28 -16.09
N THR A 383 11.84 -10.63 -15.60
CA THR A 383 11.44 -10.39 -14.21
C THR A 383 12.12 -11.29 -13.19
N LEU A 384 12.96 -12.23 -13.62
CA LEU A 384 13.78 -13.09 -12.73
C LEU A 384 15.28 -12.72 -12.76
N ASP A 385 15.70 -11.77 -13.59
CA ASP A 385 17.11 -11.43 -13.75
C ASP A 385 17.56 -10.35 -12.75
N GLN A 386 18.84 -10.37 -12.39
CA GLN A 386 19.43 -9.40 -11.44
C GLN A 386 19.30 -7.95 -11.92
N GLN A 387 19.32 -7.72 -13.24
CA GLN A 387 19.14 -6.39 -13.81
C GLN A 387 17.76 -5.82 -13.52
N PHE A 388 16.71 -6.65 -13.58
CA PHE A 388 15.35 -6.25 -13.24
C PHE A 388 15.27 -5.82 -11.78
N PHE A 389 15.86 -6.61 -10.87
CA PHE A 389 15.92 -6.28 -9.44
C PHE A 389 16.54 -4.89 -9.20
N GLN A 390 17.71 -4.61 -9.81
CA GLN A 390 18.35 -3.31 -9.66
C GLN A 390 17.51 -2.16 -10.23
N LEU A 391 16.85 -2.36 -11.38
CA LEU A 391 15.97 -1.34 -11.97
C LEU A 391 14.79 -1.03 -11.04
N GLN A 392 14.22 -2.05 -10.38
CA GLN A 392 13.13 -1.83 -9.42
C GLN A 392 13.61 -1.08 -8.17
N LEU A 393 14.79 -1.40 -7.63
CA LEU A 393 15.37 -0.64 -6.51
C LEU A 393 15.60 0.84 -6.86
N ASN A 394 16.14 1.11 -8.06
CA ASN A 394 16.36 2.47 -8.53
C ASN A 394 15.03 3.23 -8.74
N ALA A 395 14.00 2.55 -9.28
CA ALA A 395 12.67 3.12 -9.47
C ALA A 395 11.96 3.48 -8.15
N SER A 396 12.25 2.70 -7.12
CA SER A 396 11.75 2.91 -5.76
C SER A 396 12.63 3.83 -4.90
N ASN A 397 13.76 4.35 -5.42
CA ASN A 397 14.76 5.12 -4.66
C ASN A 397 15.34 4.37 -3.44
N LEU A 398 15.47 3.05 -3.55
CA LEU A 398 16.02 2.15 -2.53
C LEU A 398 17.48 1.75 -2.82
N ASP A 399 18.11 2.36 -3.82
CA ASP A 399 19.52 2.15 -4.19
C ASP A 399 20.50 3.01 -3.36
N LEU A 400 19.98 3.90 -2.51
CA LEU A 400 20.75 4.85 -1.71
C LEU A 400 20.69 4.53 -0.20
N LEU A 401 20.25 5.48 0.63
CA LEU A 401 20.33 5.41 2.10
C LEU A 401 19.29 4.49 2.75
N PHE A 402 18.28 4.03 1.99
CA PHE A 402 17.16 3.28 2.53
C PHE A 402 17.20 1.83 2.07
N GLU A 403 17.08 0.91 3.02
CA GLU A 403 16.97 -0.52 2.73
C GLU A 403 15.53 -0.91 2.39
N ALA A 404 15.39 -1.84 1.46
CA ALA A 404 14.11 -2.49 1.16
C ALA A 404 13.70 -3.44 2.30
N THR A 405 12.40 -3.76 2.37
CA THR A 405 11.94 -4.82 3.28
C THR A 405 12.25 -6.19 2.69
N ASN A 406 12.50 -7.19 3.54
CA ASN A 406 12.72 -8.58 3.11
C ASN A 406 11.58 -9.09 2.21
N GLU A 407 10.34 -8.71 2.51
CA GLU A 407 9.16 -9.07 1.70
C GLU A 407 9.26 -8.51 0.27
N PHE A 408 9.63 -7.24 0.12
CA PHE A 408 9.79 -6.61 -1.19
C PHE A 408 10.96 -7.22 -1.98
N GLU A 409 12.11 -7.44 -1.33
CA GLU A 409 13.26 -8.07 -1.97
C GLU A 409 12.99 -9.52 -2.39
N ASP A 410 12.39 -10.31 -1.50
CA ASP A 410 12.03 -11.69 -1.78
C ASP A 410 11.04 -11.78 -2.94
N ALA A 411 10.02 -10.92 -2.97
CA ALA A 411 9.04 -10.87 -4.04
C ALA A 411 9.69 -10.66 -5.42
N LEU A 412 10.73 -9.82 -5.49
CA LEU A 412 11.47 -9.53 -6.72
C LEU A 412 12.46 -10.63 -7.12
N THR A 413 13.10 -11.27 -6.13
CA THR A 413 14.26 -12.14 -6.39
C THR A 413 13.95 -13.63 -6.31
N THR A 414 12.93 -14.04 -5.58
CA THR A 414 12.60 -15.45 -5.37
C THR A 414 11.85 -16.01 -6.58
N PRO A 415 12.41 -17.01 -7.29
CA PRO A 415 11.73 -17.59 -8.44
C PRO A 415 10.46 -18.33 -8.02
N ARG A 416 9.36 -18.14 -8.75
CA ARG A 416 8.11 -18.89 -8.53
C ARG A 416 8.12 -20.25 -9.21
N ASN A 417 8.90 -20.38 -10.27
CA ASN A 417 8.84 -21.52 -11.18
C ASN A 417 10.25 -22.00 -11.54
N LYS A 418 10.35 -23.28 -11.86
CA LYS A 418 11.44 -23.86 -12.64
C LYS A 418 10.83 -24.53 -13.87
N ALA A 419 11.67 -24.90 -14.82
CA ALA A 419 11.25 -25.57 -16.06
C ALA A 419 10.38 -26.83 -15.85
N THR A 420 10.50 -27.49 -14.69
CA THR A 420 9.81 -28.76 -14.40
C THR A 420 8.64 -28.63 -13.42
N ARG A 421 8.61 -27.60 -12.57
CA ARG A 421 7.59 -27.45 -11.52
C ARG A 421 7.48 -26.02 -11.01
N ARG A 422 6.34 -25.72 -10.37
CA ARG A 422 6.17 -24.53 -9.52
C ARG A 422 6.83 -24.74 -8.17
N LEU A 423 7.22 -23.66 -7.53
CA LEU A 423 7.86 -23.65 -6.22
C LEU A 423 6.89 -23.06 -5.18
N ASN A 424 6.86 -23.69 -4.02
CA ASN A 424 6.13 -23.15 -2.88
C ASN A 424 7.00 -22.06 -2.22
N PRO A 425 6.46 -20.86 -1.99
CA PRO A 425 7.21 -19.78 -1.37
C PRO A 425 7.32 -20.00 0.14
N HIS A 426 8.51 -19.74 0.69
CA HIS A 426 8.78 -19.84 2.12
C HIS A 426 8.72 -18.49 2.85
N THR A 427 8.46 -17.42 2.10
CA THR A 427 8.23 -16.03 2.53
C THR A 427 7.07 -15.45 1.72
N ASP A 428 6.64 -14.23 2.01
CA ASP A 428 5.61 -13.59 1.20
C ASP A 428 6.20 -13.00 -0.08
N LEU A 429 5.62 -13.39 -1.23
CA LEU A 429 6.00 -12.94 -2.57
C LEU A 429 4.88 -12.14 -3.25
N THR A 430 3.92 -11.60 -2.48
CA THR A 430 2.76 -10.85 -3.02
C THR A 430 2.92 -9.34 -3.08
N SER A 431 4.10 -8.83 -2.73
CA SER A 431 4.43 -7.40 -2.84
C SER A 431 5.14 -7.07 -4.14
N ILE A 432 4.62 -7.59 -5.27
CA ILE A 432 5.12 -7.23 -6.59
C ILE A 432 4.40 -6.02 -7.17
N LEU A 433 5.21 -5.04 -7.54
CA LEU A 433 4.87 -3.91 -8.38
C LEU A 433 6.00 -3.75 -9.39
N ILE A 434 5.71 -3.73 -10.69
CA ILE A 434 6.73 -3.44 -11.70
C ILE A 434 6.67 -1.95 -12.02
N THR A 435 7.60 -1.18 -11.48
CA THR A 435 7.75 0.25 -11.73
C THR A 435 8.71 0.47 -12.91
N LEU A 436 8.27 1.29 -13.86
CA LEU A 436 9.01 1.72 -15.04
C LEU A 436 9.09 3.25 -14.99
N GLN A 437 10.29 3.77 -14.76
CA GLN A 437 10.51 5.21 -14.69
C GLN A 437 10.34 5.85 -16.07
N CYS A 438 9.47 6.86 -16.16
CA CYS A 438 9.27 7.67 -17.36
C CYS A 438 10.14 8.93 -17.34
N GLU A 439 10.41 9.45 -16.14
CA GLU A 439 11.23 10.63 -15.89
C GLU A 439 12.62 10.25 -15.37
N ARG A 440 13.55 11.23 -15.37
CA ARG A 440 14.86 11.09 -14.76
C ARG A 440 14.73 10.96 -13.24
N ASN A 441 15.46 10.02 -12.63
CA ASN A 441 15.63 10.02 -11.18
C ASN A 441 16.36 11.32 -10.78
N SER A 442 15.65 12.20 -10.08
CA SER A 442 16.07 13.57 -9.83
C SER A 442 16.86 13.74 -8.53
N ASN A 443 17.21 12.66 -7.81
CA ASN A 443 17.96 12.70 -6.55
C ASN A 443 17.42 13.76 -5.57
N GLY A 444 16.09 13.91 -5.50
CA GLY A 444 15.44 14.87 -4.60
C GLY A 444 15.21 16.28 -5.15
N ALA A 445 15.51 16.55 -6.43
CA ALA A 445 15.00 17.75 -7.10
C ALA A 445 13.57 17.53 -7.61
N LEU A 446 12.65 18.44 -7.30
CA LEU A 446 11.29 18.41 -7.86
C LEU A 446 11.36 18.93 -9.30
N THR A 447 11.50 18.02 -10.25
CA THR A 447 11.32 18.30 -11.68
C THR A 447 9.95 17.80 -12.08
N PHE A 448 9.11 18.71 -12.60
CA PHE A 448 7.79 18.39 -13.12
C PHE A 448 7.86 18.28 -14.65
N ASP A 449 8.73 17.41 -15.16
CA ASP A 449 8.96 17.15 -16.60
C ASP A 449 8.59 15.72 -17.01
N GLY A 450 7.67 15.11 -16.26
CA GLY A 450 7.11 13.79 -16.55
C GLY A 450 6.52 13.67 -17.95
N LEU A 451 6.30 12.44 -18.41
CA LEU A 451 5.79 12.14 -19.73
C LEU A 451 4.39 12.75 -19.90
N ASP A 452 4.27 13.71 -20.82
CA ASP A 452 3.05 14.45 -21.10
C ASP A 452 2.72 14.41 -22.59
N THR A 453 1.44 14.16 -22.89
CA THR A 453 0.87 14.16 -24.24
C THR A 453 -0.06 15.35 -24.49
N GLN A 454 -0.09 16.33 -23.59
CA GLN A 454 -0.89 17.55 -23.68
C GLN A 454 -2.38 17.23 -23.90
N ASN A 455 -2.91 16.32 -23.09
CA ASN A 455 -4.28 15.80 -23.17
C ASN A 455 -4.62 15.03 -24.47
N GLN A 456 -3.64 14.69 -25.30
CA GLN A 456 -3.87 13.82 -26.45
C GLN A 456 -3.77 12.35 -26.04
N ASN A 457 -4.73 11.54 -26.50
CA ASN A 457 -4.66 10.10 -26.30
C ASN A 457 -3.48 9.51 -27.07
N THR A 458 -2.61 8.79 -26.35
CA THR A 458 -1.53 8.00 -26.94
C THR A 458 -1.77 6.53 -26.67
N THR A 459 -1.28 5.67 -27.55
CA THR A 459 -1.30 4.22 -27.32
C THR A 459 -0.17 3.86 -26.35
N VAL A 460 -0.53 3.15 -25.29
CA VAL A 460 0.40 2.47 -24.39
C VAL A 460 0.26 0.97 -24.65
N GLU A 461 1.28 0.35 -25.23
CA GLU A 461 1.34 -1.09 -25.52
C GLU A 461 2.19 -1.79 -24.46
N LEU A 462 1.66 -2.86 -23.85
CA LEU A 462 2.39 -3.77 -22.98
C LEU A 462 2.66 -5.08 -23.73
N ILE A 463 3.93 -5.48 -23.76
CA ILE A 463 4.36 -6.78 -24.28
C ILE A 463 5.11 -7.58 -23.22
N GLY A 464 5.03 -8.91 -23.33
CA GLY A 464 5.79 -9.84 -22.50
C GLY A 464 5.52 -11.29 -22.84
N ALA A 465 6.49 -12.16 -22.65
CA ALA A 465 6.38 -13.60 -22.90
C ALA A 465 6.68 -14.40 -21.62
N PRO A 466 6.00 -15.53 -21.36
CA PRO A 466 6.31 -16.35 -20.21
C PRO A 466 7.72 -16.94 -20.33
N ILE A 467 8.48 -16.92 -19.23
CA ILE A 467 9.79 -17.60 -19.15
C ILE A 467 9.59 -19.13 -19.21
N TYR A 468 8.56 -19.62 -18.51
CA TYR A 468 8.19 -21.02 -18.48
C TYR A 468 6.78 -21.22 -19.05
N GLN A 469 6.62 -22.18 -19.95
CA GLN A 469 5.37 -22.43 -20.66
C GLN A 469 4.65 -23.69 -20.14
N GLY A 470 3.42 -23.91 -20.60
CA GLY A 470 2.63 -25.09 -20.22
C GLY A 470 2.25 -25.05 -18.73
N ALA A 471 2.25 -26.20 -18.05
CA ALA A 471 1.80 -26.31 -16.66
C ALA A 471 2.62 -25.44 -15.67
N THR A 472 3.86 -25.10 -16.01
CA THR A 472 4.76 -24.28 -15.21
C THR A 472 4.58 -22.77 -15.38
N ASP A 473 3.72 -22.31 -16.30
CA ASP A 473 3.34 -20.90 -16.39
C ASP A 473 2.39 -20.54 -15.23
N SER A 474 2.94 -19.94 -14.17
CA SER A 474 2.20 -19.60 -12.94
C SER A 474 1.26 -18.41 -13.07
N TYR A 475 1.42 -17.58 -14.08
CA TYR A 475 0.54 -16.43 -14.29
C TYR A 475 -0.64 -16.82 -15.17
N PHE A 476 -0.40 -17.46 -16.32
CA PHE A 476 -1.45 -17.84 -17.26
C PHE A 476 -2.31 -19.02 -16.76
N ASN A 477 -1.72 -19.99 -16.06
CA ASN A 477 -2.45 -21.08 -15.41
C ASN A 477 -2.53 -20.79 -13.91
N VAL A 478 -3.51 -19.98 -13.49
CA VAL A 478 -3.60 -19.51 -12.10
C VAL A 478 -3.72 -20.69 -11.12
N ASP A 479 -4.58 -21.64 -11.43
CA ASP A 479 -4.80 -22.84 -10.64
C ASP A 479 -4.94 -24.10 -11.52
N THR A 480 -5.07 -25.26 -10.87
CA THR A 480 -5.27 -26.55 -11.53
C THR A 480 -6.67 -26.74 -12.10
N SER A 481 -7.62 -25.86 -11.78
CA SER A 481 -9.00 -25.89 -12.29
C SER A 481 -9.13 -25.25 -13.68
N GLY A 482 -8.04 -24.68 -14.20
CA GLY A 482 -8.00 -24.03 -15.52
C GLY A 482 -8.34 -22.55 -15.47
N LYS A 483 -8.35 -21.93 -14.28
CA LYS A 483 -8.57 -20.49 -14.12
C LYS A 483 -7.51 -19.68 -14.85
N ARG A 484 -7.97 -18.61 -15.52
CA ARG A 484 -7.14 -17.67 -16.28
C ARG A 484 -7.05 -16.33 -15.55
N PRO A 485 -5.92 -15.61 -15.68
CA PRO A 485 -5.79 -14.31 -15.03
C PRO A 485 -6.68 -13.27 -15.73
N PRO A 486 -7.22 -12.28 -14.99
CA PRO A 486 -7.73 -11.05 -15.59
C PRO A 486 -6.65 -10.27 -16.36
N PRO A 487 -7.02 -9.23 -17.12
CA PRO A 487 -6.06 -8.36 -17.77
C PRO A 487 -5.08 -7.71 -16.77
N PRO A 488 -3.81 -7.51 -17.16
CA PRO A 488 -2.89 -6.70 -16.40
C PRO A 488 -3.43 -5.28 -16.21
N ILE A 489 -2.97 -4.61 -15.16
CA ILE A 489 -3.37 -3.25 -14.85
C ILE A 489 -2.15 -2.35 -14.99
N LEU A 490 -2.31 -1.24 -15.71
CA LEU A 490 -1.37 -0.14 -15.75
C LEU A 490 -1.83 0.92 -14.75
N CYS A 491 -0.94 1.39 -13.91
CA CYS A 491 -1.14 2.55 -13.06
C CYS A 491 -0.18 3.65 -13.52
N THR A 492 -0.68 4.86 -13.70
CA THR A 492 0.14 6.04 -14.00
C THR A 492 0.31 6.85 -12.72
N VAL A 493 1.55 7.13 -12.35
CA VAL A 493 1.88 8.04 -11.24
C VAL A 493 2.15 9.41 -11.83
N HIS A 494 1.44 10.42 -11.33
CA HIS A 494 1.51 11.79 -11.79
C HIS A 494 2.12 12.66 -10.70
N ASP A 495 3.04 13.55 -11.07
CA ASP A 495 3.50 14.58 -10.15
C ASP A 495 2.45 15.69 -10.09
N THR A 496 2.00 16.00 -8.87
CA THR A 496 0.96 17.00 -8.58
C THR A 496 1.44 17.92 -7.47
N PHE A 497 0.68 18.96 -7.14
CA PHE A 497 1.03 19.81 -6.00
C PHE A 497 -0.17 20.55 -5.44
N TRP A 498 -0.04 20.92 -4.17
CA TRP A 498 -0.91 21.85 -3.49
C TRP A 498 -0.40 23.27 -3.63
N LEU A 499 -1.29 24.19 -3.94
CA LEU A 499 -1.05 25.61 -3.95
C LEU A 499 -1.90 26.29 -2.87
N PHE A 500 -1.21 26.91 -1.92
CA PHE A 500 -1.83 27.65 -0.84
C PHE A 500 -1.50 29.14 -0.95
N SER A 501 -2.51 29.99 -0.76
CA SER A 501 -2.35 31.44 -0.73
C SER A 501 -3.12 32.05 0.44
N PRO A 502 -2.55 33.01 1.17
CA PRO A 502 -3.22 33.64 2.32
C PRO A 502 -4.37 34.60 1.91
N ALA A 503 -4.62 34.79 0.61
CA ALA A 503 -5.69 35.65 0.10
C ALA A 503 -7.07 35.22 0.64
N ALA A 504 -7.95 36.18 0.96
CA ALA A 504 -9.31 35.96 1.49
C ALA A 504 -9.37 34.94 2.66
N GLY A 505 -8.34 34.95 3.51
CA GLY A 505 -8.23 34.09 4.68
C GLY A 505 -7.64 32.69 4.41
N GLY A 506 -7.12 32.40 3.22
CA GLY A 506 -6.53 31.11 2.87
C GLY A 506 -7.28 30.39 1.76
N SER A 507 -6.77 30.44 0.53
CA SER A 507 -7.18 29.56 -0.57
C SER A 507 -6.29 28.33 -0.65
N CYS A 508 -6.88 27.21 -1.03
CA CYS A 508 -6.21 25.93 -1.22
C CYS A 508 -6.66 25.36 -2.57
N ILE A 509 -5.71 25.02 -3.42
CA ILE A 509 -5.92 24.39 -4.73
C ILE A 509 -5.04 23.14 -4.79
N TYR A 510 -5.58 22.06 -5.29
CA TYR A 510 -4.81 20.87 -5.65
C TYR A 510 -4.75 20.81 -7.17
N ASP A 511 -3.55 20.96 -7.74
CA ASP A 511 -3.36 21.02 -9.19
C ASP A 511 -2.81 19.69 -9.71
N THR A 512 -3.55 19.10 -10.64
CA THR A 512 -3.23 17.84 -11.33
C THR A 512 -3.00 18.03 -12.83
N ASN A 513 -3.20 19.25 -13.34
CA ASN A 513 -3.31 19.51 -14.77
C ASN A 513 -2.17 20.36 -15.31
N HIS A 514 -1.63 21.27 -14.49
CA HIS A 514 -0.58 22.19 -14.90
C HIS A 514 0.78 21.74 -14.37
N SER A 515 1.83 22.08 -15.12
CA SER A 515 3.20 21.94 -14.62
C SER A 515 3.49 22.97 -13.53
N PHE A 516 4.43 22.65 -12.64
CA PHE A 516 4.85 23.56 -11.58
C PHE A 516 5.36 24.90 -12.14
N ASP A 517 6.12 24.87 -13.24
CA ASP A 517 6.67 26.08 -13.87
C ASP A 517 5.59 26.97 -14.50
N GLU A 518 4.51 26.39 -15.04
CA GLU A 518 3.38 27.17 -15.56
C GLU A 518 2.64 27.93 -14.46
N VAL A 519 2.53 27.34 -13.27
CA VAL A 519 1.82 27.96 -12.14
C VAL A 519 2.70 28.92 -11.34
N ILE A 520 3.97 28.57 -11.13
CA ILE A 520 4.90 29.33 -10.28
C ILE A 520 5.78 30.29 -11.07
N GLY A 521 6.18 29.95 -12.29
CA GLY A 521 7.00 30.80 -13.16
C GLY A 521 6.49 32.24 -13.26
N PRO A 522 5.20 32.48 -13.53
CA PRO A 522 4.60 33.82 -13.57
C PRO A 522 4.56 34.54 -12.21
N LEU A 523 4.56 33.81 -11.09
CA LEU A 523 4.51 34.35 -9.72
C LEU A 523 5.90 34.71 -9.17
N SER A 524 6.96 34.26 -9.84
CA SER A 524 8.36 34.51 -9.49
C SER A 524 9.03 35.64 -10.28
N ALA A 525 8.32 36.19 -11.28
CA ALA A 525 8.81 37.21 -12.22
C ALA A 525 8.56 38.66 -11.77
#